data_AF-M0DNC4-F1
#
_entry.id   AF-M0DNC4-F1
#
_cell.length_a   1.000
_cell.length_b   1.000
_cell.length_c   1.000
_cell.angle_alpha   90.00
_cell.angle_beta   90.00
_cell.angle_gamma   90.00
#
_symmetry.space_group_name_H-M   'P 1'
#
loop_
_entity.id
_entity.type
_entity.pdbx_description
1 polymer ?
#
loop_
_entity_poly.entity_id
_entity_poly.type
_entity_poly.pdbx_seq_one_letter_code
_entity_poly.pdbx_strand_id
1 'polypeptide(L)'
;MEIRTHVERQLYDMGEASIVVKANKWKDLLQREIDLRDHSFEDFVEQMNSTEITPKNKSTYRDWYHGEVTMPKSKDSLYYIADAYDLDEIKNQLDECWNANRTIRRVKSELIDKWLDEAQEELLSEDMEVEDLLRNDQGLDIRVSDFEKFDEDNEPLVLAHKVTSIEYDVTRSYSYLGRWRST
;
A
#
# COMPACT_ATOMS: atom_id res chain seq x y z
N MET A 1 12.47 -9.10 3.39
CA MET A 1 13.08 -7.97 2.65
C MET A 1 11.95 -7.29 1.89
N GLU A 2 11.65 -6.02 2.17
CA GLU A 2 10.50 -5.36 1.55
C GLU A 2 10.73 -5.10 0.05
N ILE A 3 9.74 -5.43 -0.79
CA ILE A 3 9.79 -5.28 -2.26
C ILE A 3 10.14 -3.83 -2.66
N ARG A 4 9.73 -2.83 -1.87
CA ARG A 4 10.08 -1.42 -2.13
C ARG A 4 11.59 -1.18 -2.01
N THR A 5 12.25 -1.70 -0.98
CA THR A 5 13.70 -1.56 -0.81
C THR A 5 14.45 -2.17 -2.00
N HIS A 6 13.94 -3.25 -2.58
CA HIS A 6 14.51 -3.83 -3.79
C HIS A 6 14.35 -2.90 -5.00
N VAL A 7 13.16 -2.33 -5.21
CA VAL A 7 12.88 -1.36 -6.28
C VAL A 7 13.75 -0.11 -6.11
N GLU A 8 13.86 0.44 -4.91
CA GLU A 8 14.71 1.60 -4.62
C GLU A 8 16.18 1.29 -4.91
N ARG A 9 16.66 0.12 -4.51
CA ARG A 9 18.02 -0.34 -4.82
C ARG A 9 18.25 -0.49 -6.33
N GLN A 10 17.32 -1.09 -7.06
CA GLN A 10 17.41 -1.18 -8.51
C GLN A 10 17.44 0.21 -9.17
N LEU A 11 16.61 1.16 -8.71
CA LEU A 11 16.64 2.53 -9.19
C LEU A 11 17.99 3.21 -8.89
N TYR A 12 18.61 2.95 -7.74
CA TYR A 12 19.98 3.38 -7.46
C TYR A 12 20.99 2.78 -8.44
N ASP A 13 20.94 1.47 -8.65
CA ASP A 13 21.86 0.74 -9.53
C ASP A 13 21.72 1.17 -11.01
N MET A 14 20.53 1.64 -11.41
CA MET A 14 20.24 2.18 -12.74
C MET A 14 20.63 3.67 -12.92
N GLY A 15 21.16 4.33 -11.88
CA GLY A 15 21.50 5.75 -11.91
C GLY A 15 20.31 6.71 -11.67
N GLU A 16 19.13 6.17 -11.35
CA GLU A 16 17.90 6.91 -11.06
C GLU A 16 17.76 7.27 -9.56
N ALA A 17 18.89 7.39 -8.86
CA ALA A 17 18.97 7.75 -7.45
C ALA A 17 18.16 9.00 -7.09
N SER A 18 18.06 9.96 -8.03
CA SER A 18 17.29 11.20 -7.84
C SER A 18 15.81 10.95 -7.54
N ILE A 19 15.21 9.89 -8.11
CA ILE A 19 13.81 9.52 -7.88
C ILE A 19 13.64 9.05 -6.45
N VAL A 20 14.54 8.20 -5.96
CA VAL A 20 14.48 7.66 -4.60
C VAL A 20 14.66 8.77 -3.56
N VAL A 21 15.65 9.64 -3.77
CA VAL A 21 15.90 10.80 -2.89
C VAL A 21 14.65 11.69 -2.84
N LYS A 22 14.09 12.08 -3.99
CA LYS A 22 12.88 12.92 -4.03
C LYS A 22 11.67 12.25 -3.36
N ALA A 23 11.55 10.93 -3.49
CA ALA A 23 10.44 10.19 -2.91
C ALA A 23 10.48 10.15 -1.37
N ASN A 24 11.68 10.06 -0.78
CA ASN A 24 11.85 9.92 0.67
C ASN A 24 12.06 11.26 1.39
N LYS A 25 12.45 12.31 0.66
CA LYS A 25 12.77 13.65 1.19
C LYS A 25 11.75 14.23 2.19
N TRP A 26 10.46 14.05 1.92
CA TRP A 26 9.41 14.60 2.79
C TRP A 26 9.42 13.98 4.18
N LYS A 27 9.76 12.69 4.29
CA LYS A 27 9.85 11.99 5.58
C LYS A 27 11.03 12.48 6.38
N ASP A 28 12.19 12.57 5.71
CA ASP A 28 13.44 12.97 6.37
C ASP A 28 13.30 14.39 6.93
N LEU A 29 12.68 15.29 6.17
CA LEU A 29 12.40 16.66 6.61
C LEU A 29 11.33 16.71 7.70
N LEU A 30 10.25 15.93 7.58
CA LEU A 30 9.22 15.87 8.62
C LEU A 30 9.78 15.36 9.94
N GLN A 31 10.52 14.26 9.92
CA GLN A 31 11.12 13.67 11.12
C GLN A 31 12.08 14.65 11.78
N ARG A 32 12.93 15.30 10.97
CA ARG A 32 13.85 16.33 11.45
C ARG A 32 13.11 17.48 12.14
N GLU A 33 12.02 17.97 11.57
CA GLU A 33 11.25 19.06 12.19
C GLU A 33 10.50 18.62 13.46
N ILE A 34 9.98 17.38 13.50
CA ILE A 34 9.42 16.81 14.73
C ILE A 34 10.48 16.76 15.84
N ASP A 35 11.67 16.25 15.52
CA ASP A 35 12.78 16.11 16.47
C ASP A 35 13.31 17.49 16.93
N LEU A 36 13.38 18.48 16.03
CA LEU A 36 13.82 19.84 16.34
C LEU A 36 12.84 20.57 17.26
N ARG A 37 11.54 20.32 17.11
CA ARG A 37 10.48 20.93 17.92
C ARG A 37 10.20 20.15 19.20
N ASP A 38 10.80 18.97 19.38
CA ASP A 38 10.54 18.03 20.49
C ASP A 38 9.05 17.70 20.62
N HIS A 39 8.37 17.59 19.47
CA HIS A 39 6.93 17.34 19.43
C HIS A 39 6.62 15.88 19.78
N SER A 40 5.69 15.67 20.71
CA SER A 40 5.07 14.37 20.94
C SER A 40 4.12 13.99 19.80
N PHE A 41 3.63 12.75 19.83
CA PHE A 41 2.59 12.31 18.89
C PHE A 41 1.31 13.15 19.02
N GLU A 42 0.92 13.49 20.24
CA GLU A 42 -0.22 14.35 20.52
C GLU A 42 -0.03 15.75 19.93
N ASP A 43 1.14 16.36 20.12
CA ASP A 43 1.48 17.67 19.54
C ASP A 43 1.45 17.62 18.01
N PHE A 44 1.95 16.53 17.41
CA PHE A 44 1.85 16.32 15.98
C PHE A 44 0.40 16.27 15.49
N VAL A 45 -0.48 15.56 16.20
CA VAL A 45 -1.90 15.48 15.86
C VAL A 45 -2.58 16.83 15.99
N GLU A 46 -2.30 17.59 17.06
CA GLU A 46 -2.82 18.95 17.25
C GLU A 46 -2.35 19.88 16.13
N GLN A 47 -1.06 19.84 15.80
CA GLN A 47 -0.48 20.62 14.72
C GLN A 47 -1.13 20.29 13.37
N MET A 48 -1.29 19.00 13.04
CA MET A 48 -1.98 18.59 11.81
C MET A 48 -3.43 19.07 11.77
N ASN A 49 -4.17 18.98 12.88
CA ASN A 49 -5.56 19.42 12.96
C ASN A 49 -5.73 20.96 12.97
N SER A 50 -4.65 21.72 13.18
CA SER A 50 -4.64 23.17 13.02
C SER A 50 -4.66 23.62 11.56
N THR A 51 -4.35 22.72 10.63
CA THR A 51 -4.43 22.97 9.18
C THR A 51 -5.85 22.75 8.64
N GLU A 52 -6.07 23.08 7.37
CA GLU A 52 -7.34 22.80 6.67
C GLU A 52 -7.50 21.33 6.23
N ILE A 53 -6.61 20.43 6.69
CA ILE A 53 -6.71 19.01 6.37
C ILE A 53 -8.01 18.42 6.94
N THR A 54 -8.70 17.60 6.14
CA THR A 54 -9.77 16.78 6.69
C THR A 54 -9.21 15.83 7.75
N PRO A 55 -9.77 15.82 8.98
CA PRO A 55 -9.26 14.99 10.08
C PRO A 55 -9.09 13.54 9.66
N LYS A 56 -7.96 12.95 10.07
CA LYS A 56 -7.63 11.53 9.80
C LYS A 56 -7.78 10.68 11.06
N ASN A 57 -7.83 9.38 10.86
CA ASN A 57 -7.80 8.42 11.96
C ASN A 57 -6.43 8.48 12.66
N LYS A 58 -6.41 8.19 13.97
CA LYS A 58 -5.17 8.17 14.76
C LYS A 58 -4.10 7.25 14.17
N SER A 59 -4.48 6.13 13.56
CA SER A 59 -3.54 5.25 12.86
C SER A 59 -2.82 5.96 11.71
N THR A 60 -3.55 6.68 10.86
CA THR A 60 -2.94 7.44 9.75
C THR A 60 -1.97 8.51 10.24
N TYR A 61 -2.30 9.21 11.32
CA TYR A 61 -1.36 10.17 11.91
C TYR A 61 -0.13 9.47 12.50
N ARG A 62 -0.32 8.33 13.16
CA ARG A 62 0.78 7.52 13.70
C ARG A 62 1.73 7.07 12.60
N ASP A 63 1.18 6.58 11.49
CA ASP A 63 1.95 6.15 10.33
C ASP A 63 2.80 7.28 9.72
N TRP A 64 2.29 8.52 9.75
CA TRP A 64 3.03 9.70 9.28
C TRP A 64 4.11 10.11 10.27
N TYR A 65 3.76 10.16 11.56
CA TYR A 65 4.65 10.56 12.65
C TYR A 65 5.86 9.63 12.78
N HIS A 66 5.67 8.31 12.65
CA HIS A 66 6.78 7.35 12.71
C HIS A 66 7.43 7.11 11.33
N GLY A 67 6.97 7.79 10.27
CA GLY A 67 7.48 7.59 8.91
C GLY A 67 7.22 6.18 8.34
N GLU A 68 6.28 5.42 8.90
CA GLU A 68 5.94 4.05 8.49
C GLU A 68 5.28 4.02 7.10
N VAL A 69 4.49 5.04 6.77
CA VAL A 69 3.88 5.13 5.45
C VAL A 69 4.81 5.78 4.46
N THR A 70 5.07 5.09 3.36
CA THR A 70 5.91 5.56 2.26
C THR A 70 5.47 6.86 1.60
N MET A 71 4.15 7.07 1.51
CA MET A 71 3.55 8.27 0.95
C MET A 71 2.11 8.43 1.42
N PRO A 72 1.64 9.66 1.73
CA PRO A 72 0.23 9.91 1.99
C PRO A 72 -0.66 9.49 0.82
N LYS A 73 -1.91 9.10 1.11
CA LYS A 73 -2.86 8.61 0.10
C LYS A 73 -3.30 9.69 -0.91
N SER A 74 -3.14 10.97 -0.58
CA SER A 74 -3.47 12.09 -1.47
C SER A 74 -2.37 13.14 -1.49
N LYS A 75 -2.27 13.87 -2.62
CA LYS A 75 -1.34 14.99 -2.78
C LYS A 75 -1.63 16.09 -1.78
N ASP A 76 -2.92 16.35 -1.52
CA ASP A 76 -3.36 17.32 -0.52
C ASP A 76 -2.86 16.94 0.88
N SER A 77 -2.86 15.66 1.24
CA SER A 77 -2.32 15.24 2.55
C SER A 77 -0.82 15.54 2.64
N LEU A 78 -0.06 15.32 1.57
CA LEU A 78 1.35 15.69 1.52
C LEU A 78 1.56 17.21 1.63
N TYR A 79 0.70 17.99 0.96
CA TYR A 79 0.72 19.45 1.07
C TYR A 79 0.46 19.91 2.51
N TYR A 80 -0.57 19.41 3.17
CA TYR A 80 -0.90 19.82 4.54
C TYR A 80 0.13 19.35 5.56
N ILE A 81 0.76 18.20 5.37
CA ILE A 81 1.92 17.79 6.20
C ILE A 81 3.06 18.80 6.04
N ALA A 82 3.36 19.18 4.79
CA ALA A 82 4.40 20.15 4.50
C ALA A 82 4.06 21.55 5.02
N ASP A 83 2.79 21.93 5.01
CA ASP A 83 2.29 23.20 5.56
C ASP A 83 2.36 23.22 7.10
N ALA A 84 1.92 22.14 7.76
CA ALA A 84 1.90 22.00 9.22
C ALA A 84 3.29 22.14 9.86
N TYR A 85 4.33 21.67 9.17
CA TYR A 85 5.71 21.62 9.68
C TYR A 85 6.66 22.55 8.93
N ASP A 86 6.14 23.51 8.16
CA ASP A 86 6.94 24.49 7.42
C ASP A 86 8.01 23.86 6.52
N LEU A 87 7.66 22.74 5.86
CA LEU A 87 8.53 22.03 4.93
C LEU A 87 8.53 22.72 3.57
N ASP A 88 9.02 23.96 3.52
CA ASP A 88 9.01 24.82 2.33
C ASP A 88 9.61 24.16 1.09
N GLU A 89 10.66 23.37 1.28
CA GLU A 89 11.29 22.63 0.20
C GLU A 89 10.35 21.59 -0.43
N ILE A 90 9.53 20.92 0.38
CA ILE A 90 8.51 19.98 -0.09
C ILE A 90 7.34 20.72 -0.73
N LYS A 91 6.91 21.87 -0.18
CA LYS A 91 5.85 22.68 -0.80
C LYS A 91 6.26 23.15 -2.20
N ASN A 92 7.48 23.63 -2.35
CA ASN A 92 8.04 24.09 -3.62
C ASN A 92 8.25 22.94 -4.62
N GLN A 93 8.53 21.72 -4.13
CA GLN A 93 8.78 20.53 -4.96
C GLN A 93 7.65 19.50 -4.85
N LEU A 94 6.43 19.93 -4.54
CA LEU A 94 5.33 19.03 -4.19
C LEU A 94 5.01 18.06 -5.34
N ASP A 95 4.96 18.58 -6.58
CA ASP A 95 4.73 17.77 -7.77
C ASP A 95 5.84 16.76 -8.03
N GLU A 96 7.09 17.15 -7.81
CA GLU A 96 8.23 16.27 -8.04
C GLU A 96 8.28 15.14 -7.01
N CYS A 97 8.10 15.46 -5.72
CA CYS A 97 8.02 14.47 -4.64
C CYS A 97 6.81 13.55 -4.84
N TRP A 98 5.69 14.11 -5.31
CA TRP A 98 4.48 13.35 -5.58
C TRP A 98 4.68 12.34 -6.70
N ASN A 99 5.22 12.81 -7.83
CA ASN A 99 5.47 11.99 -9.01
C ASN A 99 6.55 10.93 -8.75
N ALA A 100 7.60 11.25 -7.99
CA ALA A 100 8.66 10.30 -7.66
C ALA A 100 8.10 9.05 -6.93
N ASN A 101 7.26 9.26 -5.91
CA ASN A 101 6.63 8.14 -5.20
C ASN A 101 5.63 7.37 -6.08
N ARG A 102 4.89 8.06 -6.97
CA ARG A 102 4.01 7.40 -7.95
C ARG A 102 4.80 6.51 -8.91
N THR A 103 5.98 6.96 -9.36
CA THR A 103 6.89 6.16 -10.19
C THR A 103 7.36 4.93 -9.46
N ILE A 104 7.86 5.05 -8.23
CA ILE A 104 8.29 3.89 -7.41
C ILE A 104 7.12 2.92 -7.22
N ARG A 105 5.91 3.42 -6.95
CA ARG A 105 4.72 2.57 -6.80
C ARG A 105 4.38 1.82 -8.09
N ARG A 106 4.48 2.48 -9.24
CA ARG A 106 4.23 1.86 -10.55
C ARG A 106 5.25 0.76 -10.84
N VAL A 107 6.55 1.06 -10.70
CA VAL A 107 7.63 0.07 -10.93
C VAL A 107 7.47 -1.12 -9.98
N LYS A 108 7.14 -0.87 -8.71
CA LYS A 108 6.83 -1.94 -7.75
C LYS A 108 5.67 -2.83 -8.23
N SER A 109 4.58 -2.24 -8.71
CA SER A 109 3.44 -3.01 -9.23
C SER A 109 3.83 -3.82 -10.47
N GLU A 110 4.49 -3.20 -11.45
CA GLU A 110 4.97 -3.90 -12.65
C GLU A 110 5.89 -5.09 -12.31
N LEU A 111 6.73 -4.94 -11.28
CA LEU A 111 7.66 -5.98 -10.85
C LEU A 111 6.94 -7.13 -10.12
N ILE A 112 5.92 -6.81 -9.31
CA ILE A 112 5.04 -7.81 -8.71
C ILE A 112 4.26 -8.57 -9.79
N ASP A 113 3.71 -7.85 -10.76
CA ASP A 113 2.95 -8.45 -11.86
C ASP A 113 3.86 -9.39 -12.67
N LYS A 114 5.08 -8.97 -12.99
CA LYS A 114 6.08 -9.82 -13.67
C LYS A 114 6.43 -11.07 -12.88
N TRP A 115 6.62 -10.96 -11.57
CA TRP A 115 6.89 -12.13 -10.72
C TRP A 115 5.71 -13.09 -10.64
N LEU A 116 4.47 -12.57 -10.65
CA LEU A 116 3.27 -13.39 -10.72
C LEU A 116 3.16 -14.11 -12.07
N ASP A 117 3.46 -13.42 -13.16
CA ASP A 117 3.47 -14.00 -14.50
C ASP A 117 4.56 -15.09 -14.61
N GLU A 118 5.78 -14.81 -14.13
CA GLU A 118 6.88 -15.79 -14.10
C GLU A 118 6.55 -17.01 -13.24
N ALA A 119 5.96 -16.82 -12.06
CA ALA A 119 5.52 -17.93 -11.21
C ALA A 119 4.41 -18.76 -11.88
N GLN A 120 3.50 -18.12 -12.62
CA GLN A 120 2.49 -18.83 -13.39
C GLN A 120 3.11 -19.58 -14.58
N GLU A 121 4.06 -18.98 -15.29
CA GLU A 121 4.78 -19.63 -16.39
C GLU A 121 5.64 -20.81 -15.89
N GLU A 122 6.31 -20.70 -14.74
CA GLU A 122 7.04 -21.81 -14.10
C GLU A 122 6.10 -22.96 -13.72
N LEU A 123 4.95 -22.66 -13.09
CA LEU A 123 3.92 -23.65 -12.79
C LEU A 123 3.31 -24.32 -14.03
N LEU A 124 3.29 -23.62 -15.17
CA LEU A 124 2.76 -24.12 -16.44
C LEU A 124 3.83 -24.79 -17.33
N SER A 125 5.12 -24.54 -17.07
CA SER A 125 6.26 -25.04 -17.87
C SER A 125 7.02 -26.18 -17.21
N GLU A 126 6.88 -26.37 -15.90
CA GLU A 126 7.02 -27.70 -15.31
C GLU A 126 5.94 -28.57 -15.94
N ASP A 127 6.37 -29.49 -16.80
CA ASP A 127 5.60 -30.47 -17.58
C ASP A 127 4.88 -31.47 -16.66
N MET A 128 4.05 -30.96 -15.73
CA MET A 128 3.10 -31.75 -14.98
C MET A 128 1.96 -32.06 -15.93
N GLU A 129 1.97 -33.29 -16.45
CA GLU A 129 0.76 -33.90 -16.98
C GLU A 129 -0.37 -33.60 -15.99
N VAL A 130 -1.52 -33.14 -16.50
CA VAL A 130 -2.70 -32.73 -15.72
C VAL A 130 -3.11 -33.77 -14.64
N GLU A 131 -2.65 -35.00 -14.80
CA GLU A 131 -2.82 -36.13 -13.89
C GLU A 131 -1.96 -36.06 -12.60
N ASP A 132 -0.80 -35.38 -12.61
CA ASP A 132 0.06 -35.17 -11.42
C ASP A 132 -0.37 -33.96 -10.58
N LEU A 133 -0.98 -32.93 -11.19
CA LEU A 133 -1.65 -31.84 -10.47
C LEU A 133 -2.83 -32.36 -9.62
N LEU A 134 -3.59 -33.33 -10.12
CA LEU A 134 -4.69 -33.97 -9.38
C LEU A 134 -4.21 -34.97 -8.31
N ARG A 135 -2.97 -35.49 -8.42
CA ARG A 135 -2.38 -36.39 -7.41
C ARG A 135 -1.69 -35.64 -6.26
N ASN A 136 -1.10 -34.47 -6.52
CA ASN A 136 -0.53 -33.61 -5.48
C ASN A 136 -1.56 -32.84 -4.65
N ASP A 137 -2.84 -32.89 -5.03
CA ASP A 137 -3.99 -32.39 -4.26
C ASP A 137 -4.21 -33.16 -2.92
N GLN A 138 -3.46 -34.25 -2.67
CA GLN A 138 -3.47 -34.92 -1.36
C GLN A 138 -2.51 -34.30 -0.33
N GLY A 139 -1.61 -33.38 -0.73
CA GLY A 139 -0.53 -32.89 0.14
C GLY A 139 -0.52 -31.39 0.42
N LEU A 140 -1.06 -30.55 -0.48
CA LEU A 140 -1.07 -29.09 -0.34
C LEU A 140 -2.40 -28.50 -0.80
N ASP A 141 -3.48 -28.98 -0.20
CA ASP A 141 -4.82 -28.43 -0.35
C ASP A 141 -4.93 -27.15 0.50
N ILE A 142 -4.17 -26.09 0.16
CA ILE A 142 -4.24 -24.80 0.87
C ILE A 142 -5.57 -24.14 0.53
N ARG A 143 -6.57 -24.40 1.35
CA ARG A 143 -7.90 -23.82 1.23
C ARG A 143 -7.92 -22.47 1.94
N VAL A 144 -8.88 -21.62 1.58
CA VAL A 144 -9.18 -20.40 2.37
C VAL A 144 -9.55 -20.75 3.84
N SER A 145 -9.85 -22.01 4.15
CA SER A 145 -10.01 -22.52 5.52
C SER A 145 -8.72 -22.65 6.32
N ASP A 146 -7.57 -22.61 5.67
CA ASP A 146 -6.25 -22.91 6.28
C ASP A 146 -5.55 -21.65 6.77
N PHE A 147 -6.11 -20.49 6.42
CA PHE A 147 -5.77 -19.21 7.05
C PHE A 147 -6.58 -19.07 8.34
N GLU A 148 -5.91 -18.62 9.41
CA GLU A 148 -6.58 -18.25 10.65
C GLU A 148 -7.61 -17.16 10.33
N LYS A 149 -8.87 -17.44 10.66
CA LYS A 149 -9.98 -16.52 10.37
C LYS A 149 -10.04 -15.38 11.38
N PHE A 150 -9.33 -15.51 12.49
CA PHE A 150 -9.34 -14.60 13.62
C PHE A 150 -7.91 -14.40 14.11
N ASP A 151 -7.60 -13.21 14.63
CA ASP A 151 -6.32 -12.91 15.27
C ASP A 151 -6.27 -13.43 16.72
N GLU A 152 -5.17 -13.13 17.42
CA GLU A 152 -4.95 -13.54 18.83
C GLU A 152 -5.99 -12.96 19.81
N ASP A 153 -6.67 -11.87 19.41
CA ASP A 153 -7.74 -11.20 20.16
C ASP A 153 -9.15 -11.66 19.72
N ASN A 154 -9.22 -12.66 18.83
CA ASN A 154 -10.43 -13.28 18.31
C ASN A 154 -11.28 -12.34 17.40
N GLU A 155 -10.63 -11.38 16.75
CA GLU A 155 -11.23 -10.50 15.74
C GLU A 155 -11.00 -11.04 14.32
N PRO A 156 -11.98 -10.97 13.41
CA PRO A 156 -11.89 -11.63 12.12
C PRO A 156 -10.84 -10.98 11.20
N LEU A 157 -9.81 -11.74 10.81
CA LEU A 157 -8.73 -11.34 9.91
C LEU A 157 -9.21 -11.15 8.45
N VAL A 158 -10.32 -11.79 8.08
CA VAL A 158 -10.93 -11.73 6.74
C VAL A 158 -12.45 -11.67 6.83
N LEU A 159 -13.05 -10.77 6.06
CA LEU A 159 -14.51 -10.67 5.89
C LEU A 159 -15.00 -11.85 5.04
N ALA A 160 -15.49 -12.91 5.72
CA ALA A 160 -16.05 -14.07 5.05
C ALA A 160 -17.45 -13.76 4.49
N HIS A 161 -17.57 -13.65 3.17
CA HIS A 161 -18.86 -13.51 2.49
C HIS A 161 -19.34 -14.88 1.99
N LYS A 162 -20.60 -15.23 2.31
CA LYS A 162 -21.24 -16.44 1.81
C LYS A 162 -22.05 -16.11 0.56
N VAL A 163 -21.75 -16.77 -0.55
CA VAL A 163 -22.60 -16.70 -1.75
C VAL A 163 -23.93 -17.37 -1.44
N THR A 164 -25.02 -16.59 -1.45
CA THR A 164 -26.38 -17.07 -1.18
C THR A 164 -27.08 -17.59 -2.42
N SER A 165 -26.80 -17.00 -3.58
CA SER A 165 -27.38 -17.38 -4.86
C SER A 165 -26.49 -16.95 -6.02
N ILE A 166 -26.59 -17.67 -7.13
CA ILE A 166 -25.97 -17.33 -8.41
C ILE A 166 -27.11 -17.26 -9.43
N GLU A 167 -27.27 -16.11 -10.08
CA GLU A 167 -28.30 -15.88 -11.09
C GLU A 167 -27.64 -15.65 -12.46
N TYR A 168 -28.14 -16.31 -13.50
CA TYR A 168 -27.71 -16.13 -14.89
C TYR A 168 -28.76 -15.34 -15.68
N ASP A 169 -28.35 -14.68 -16.78
CA ASP A 169 -29.22 -13.90 -17.67
C ASP A 169 -30.01 -12.76 -17.02
N VAL A 170 -29.38 -12.02 -16.10
CA VAL A 170 -30.00 -10.89 -15.42
C VAL A 170 -29.46 -9.55 -15.92
N THR A 171 -30.34 -8.70 -16.46
CA THR A 171 -29.99 -7.32 -16.79
C THR A 171 -29.96 -6.47 -15.52
N ARG A 172 -28.77 -6.03 -15.10
CA ARG A 172 -28.59 -5.10 -13.97
C ARG A 172 -27.98 -3.79 -14.46
N SER A 173 -28.24 -2.70 -13.73
CA SER A 173 -27.57 -1.41 -13.95
C SER A 173 -26.05 -1.58 -13.83
N TYR A 174 -25.28 -0.87 -14.66
CA TYR A 174 -23.81 -0.86 -14.62
C TYR A 174 -23.24 -0.61 -13.21
N SER A 175 -23.98 0.12 -12.36
CA SER A 175 -23.65 0.36 -10.94
C SER A 175 -23.64 -0.87 -10.02
N TYR A 176 -23.97 -2.06 -10.53
CA TYR A 176 -23.93 -3.34 -9.82
C TYR A 176 -22.60 -4.09 -10.00
N LEU A 177 -21.78 -3.73 -10.98
CA LEU A 177 -20.48 -4.37 -11.18
C LEU A 177 -19.49 -3.91 -10.08
N GLY A 178 -18.83 -4.86 -9.43
CA GLY A 178 -17.74 -4.61 -8.47
C GLY A 178 -18.15 -4.03 -7.12
N ARG A 179 -19.45 -3.96 -6.79
CA ARG A 179 -19.93 -3.52 -5.48
C ARG A 179 -20.54 -4.68 -4.69
N TRP A 180 -19.93 -4.99 -3.56
CA TRP A 180 -20.55 -5.79 -2.51
C TRP A 180 -21.68 -4.98 -1.87
N ARG A 181 -22.92 -5.46 -1.95
CA ARG A 181 -24.06 -4.86 -1.27
C ARG A 181 -24.48 -5.82 -0.17
N SER A 182 -24.44 -5.34 1.07
CA SER A 182 -25.05 -6.02 2.21
C SER A 182 -26.57 -5.89 2.08
N THR A 183 -27.27 -7.03 2.06
CA THR A 183 -28.72 -7.07 2.23
C THR A 183 -29.09 -6.76 3.67
#